data_AF-A0A819LFI9-F1
#
_entry.id   AF-A0A819LFI9-F1
#
_cell.length_a   1.000
_cell.length_b   1.000
_cell.length_c   1.000
_cell.angle_alpha   90.00
_cell.angle_beta   90.00
_cell.angle_gamma   90.00
#
_symmetry.space_group_name_H-M   'P 1'
#
loop_
_entity.id
_entity.type
_entity.pdbx_description
1 polymer ?
#
loop_
_entity_poly.entity_id
_entity_poly.type
_entity_poly.pdbx_seq_one_letter_code
_entity_poly.pdbx_strand_id
1 'polypeptide(L)'
;YIKNNQANKAMDLFNEINKPNDVIIILLFNTCVQLGTAEASNLAERVSKTILQLFYSNPHLLTSLLDALMKCAQLLFNRSTSKILSIYEATMNEYSKDKNPSKTLNLFYQMK
;
A
#
# COMPACT_ATOMS: atom_id res chain seq x y z
N TYR A 1 15.04 2.68 -12.68
CA TYR A 1 13.59 2.88 -12.53
C TYR A 1 13.17 3.03 -11.07
N ILE A 2 13.40 2.03 -10.21
CA ILE A 2 13.08 2.03 -8.76
C ILE A 2 13.72 3.21 -7.98
N LYS A 3 14.98 3.57 -8.28
CA LYS A 3 15.65 4.73 -7.63
C LYS A 3 15.23 6.11 -8.18
N ASN A 4 14.46 6.16 -9.27
CA ASN A 4 14.13 7.42 -9.98
C ASN A 4 12.64 7.77 -9.91
N ASN A 5 11.89 7.26 -8.92
CA ASN A 5 10.44 7.46 -8.78
C ASN A 5 9.60 7.01 -10.00
N GLN A 6 10.13 6.10 -10.82
CA GLN A 6 9.46 5.58 -12.02
C GLN A 6 8.85 4.20 -11.77
N ALA A 7 8.30 4.00 -10.57
CA ALA A 7 7.79 2.71 -10.15
C ALA A 7 6.61 2.23 -11.01
N ASN A 8 5.75 3.15 -11.50
CA ASN A 8 4.69 2.81 -12.48
C ASN A 8 5.26 2.23 -13.78
N LYS A 9 6.30 2.86 -14.36
CA LYS A 9 6.95 2.34 -15.58
C LYS A 9 7.62 0.98 -15.35
N ALA A 10 8.19 0.75 -14.17
CA ALA A 10 8.77 -0.53 -13.82
C ALA A 10 7.69 -1.63 -13.75
N MET A 11 6.50 -1.28 -13.26
CA MET A 11 5.35 -2.17 -13.20
C MET A 11 4.78 -2.49 -14.60
N ASP A 12 4.71 -1.50 -15.49
CA ASP A 12 4.30 -1.68 -16.89
C ASP A 12 5.27 -2.62 -17.62
N LEU A 13 6.58 -2.36 -17.50
CA LEU A 13 7.63 -3.21 -18.09
C LEU A 13 7.57 -4.65 -17.56
N PHE A 14 7.18 -4.87 -16.30
CA PHE A 14 7.04 -6.22 -15.77
C PHE A 14 5.92 -7.00 -16.47
N ASN A 15 4.80 -6.35 -16.79
CA ASN A 15 3.67 -7.01 -17.46
C ASN A 15 4.01 -7.46 -18.90
N GLU A 16 5.05 -6.90 -19.51
CA GLU A 16 5.54 -7.28 -20.85
C GLU A 16 6.46 -8.52 -20.81
N ILE A 17 6.90 -8.96 -19.63
CA ILE A 17 7.85 -10.06 -19.48
C ILE A 17 7.10 -11.39 -19.33
N ASN A 18 7.19 -12.25 -20.35
CA ASN A 18 6.53 -13.56 -20.36
C ASN A 18 7.07 -14.55 -19.30
N LYS A 19 8.37 -14.47 -18.95
CA LYS A 19 9.02 -15.34 -17.95
C LYS A 19 10.06 -14.56 -17.14
N PRO A 20 9.64 -13.81 -16.12
CA PRO A 20 10.57 -13.09 -15.25
C PRO A 20 11.36 -14.08 -14.42
N ASN A 21 12.67 -13.85 -14.29
CA ASN A 21 13.53 -14.60 -13.37
C ASN A 21 13.42 -14.04 -11.94
N ASP A 22 14.03 -14.74 -10.98
CA ASP A 22 14.01 -14.38 -9.56
C ASP A 22 14.42 -12.92 -9.30
N VAL A 23 15.44 -12.43 -10.01
CA VAL A 23 15.93 -11.05 -9.85
C VAL A 23 14.86 -10.04 -10.26
N ILE A 24 14.18 -10.29 -11.38
CA ILE A 24 13.11 -9.41 -11.87
C ILE A 24 11.92 -9.43 -10.92
N ILE A 25 11.59 -10.59 -10.34
CA ILE A 25 10.51 -10.72 -9.36
C ILE A 25 10.86 -9.97 -8.06
N ILE A 26 12.10 -10.06 -7.57
CA ILE A 26 12.55 -9.28 -6.40
C ILE A 26 12.44 -7.78 -6.69
N LEU A 27 12.84 -7.34 -7.88
CA LEU A 27 12.67 -5.94 -8.28
C LEU A 27 11.20 -5.53 -8.32
N LEU A 28 10.29 -6.40 -8.80
CA LEU A 28 8.86 -6.13 -8.75
C LEU A 28 8.39 -5.91 -7.32
N PHE A 29 8.70 -6.81 -6.38
CA PHE A 29 8.26 -6.67 -4.99
C PHE A 29 8.81 -5.39 -4.34
N ASN A 30 10.07 -5.04 -4.61
CA ASN A 30 10.64 -3.75 -4.17
C ASN A 30 9.93 -2.55 -4.81
N THR A 31 9.48 -2.67 -6.06
CA THR A 31 8.67 -1.64 -6.73
C THR A 31 7.29 -1.53 -6.07
N CYS A 32 6.66 -2.65 -5.73
CA CYS A 32 5.37 -2.67 -5.03
C CYS A 32 5.47 -2.00 -3.66
N VAL A 33 6.56 -2.26 -2.91
CA VAL A 33 6.89 -1.56 -1.66
C VAL A 33 6.90 -0.03 -1.86
N GLN A 34 7.58 0.44 -2.91
CA GLN A 34 7.71 1.87 -3.16
C GLN A 34 6.39 2.53 -3.55
N LEU A 35 5.54 1.83 -4.30
CA LEU A 35 4.24 2.34 -4.71
C LEU A 35 3.25 2.39 -3.54
N GLY A 36 3.20 1.32 -2.75
CA GLY A 36 2.32 1.24 -1.59
C GLY A 36 0.83 1.42 -1.94
N THR A 37 0.43 1.01 -3.14
CA THR A 37 -0.96 1.12 -3.61
C THR A 37 -1.66 -0.23 -3.59
N ALA A 38 -2.99 -0.22 -3.67
CA ALA A 38 -3.78 -1.44 -3.74
C ALA A 38 -3.46 -2.25 -5.01
N GLU A 39 -3.24 -1.55 -6.13
CA GLU A 39 -2.86 -2.14 -7.41
C GLU A 39 -1.52 -2.89 -7.32
N ALA A 40 -0.53 -2.28 -6.67
CA ALA A 40 0.78 -2.90 -6.43
C ALA A 40 0.66 -4.14 -5.54
N SER A 41 -0.19 -4.09 -4.52
CA SER A 41 -0.45 -5.23 -3.63
C SER A 41 -1.14 -6.39 -4.37
N ASN A 42 -2.16 -6.09 -5.17
CA ASN A 42 -2.87 -7.09 -5.98
C ASN A 42 -1.94 -7.74 -7.03
N LEU A 43 -1.01 -6.96 -7.59
CA LEU A 43 0.00 -7.50 -8.50
C LEU A 43 0.97 -8.44 -7.77
N ALA A 44 1.50 -8.03 -6.60
CA ALA A 44 2.39 -8.87 -5.80
C ALA A 44 1.72 -10.20 -5.40
N GLU A 45 0.45 -10.16 -5.02
CA GLU A 45 -0.33 -11.36 -4.69
C GLU A 45 -0.50 -12.27 -5.92
N ARG A 46 -0.87 -11.73 -7.09
CA ARG A 46 -1.00 -12.53 -8.32
C ARG A 46 0.30 -13.21 -8.71
N VAL A 47 1.42 -12.49 -8.66
CA VAL A 47 2.75 -13.04 -8.99
C VAL A 47 3.17 -14.08 -7.96
N SER A 48 2.85 -13.89 -6.67
CA SER A 48 3.17 -14.89 -5.63
C SER A 48 2.56 -16.27 -5.91
N LYS A 49 1.33 -16.31 -6.46
CA LYS A 49 0.62 -17.56 -6.79
C LYS A 49 1.30 -18.34 -7.92
N THR A 50 2.02 -17.66 -8.81
CA THR A 50 2.69 -18.31 -9.95
C THR A 50 4.12 -18.77 -9.64
N ILE A 51 4.70 -18.31 -8.52
CA ILE A 51 6.10 -18.56 -8.16
C ILE A 51 6.26 -19.36 -6.86
N LEU A 52 5.19 -19.96 -6.34
CA LEU A 52 5.19 -20.71 -5.08
C LEU A 52 6.33 -21.74 -4.97
N GLN A 53 6.68 -22.39 -6.09
CA GLN A 53 7.77 -23.37 -6.13
C GLN A 53 9.17 -22.72 -6.04
N LEU A 54 9.33 -21.47 -6.49
CA LEU A 54 10.60 -20.74 -6.44
C LEU A 54 10.95 -20.27 -5.02
N PHE A 55 9.97 -20.16 -4.11
CA PHE A 55 10.23 -19.79 -2.71
C PHE A 55 11.10 -20.82 -1.97
N TYR A 56 10.96 -22.11 -2.30
CA TYR A 56 11.78 -23.17 -1.70
C TYR A 56 13.24 -23.10 -2.16
N SER A 57 13.46 -22.65 -3.38
CA SER A 57 14.80 -22.55 -3.99
C SER A 57 15.49 -21.22 -3.65
N ASN A 58 14.73 -20.19 -3.30
CA ASN A 58 15.25 -18.85 -3.06
C ASN A 58 14.50 -18.12 -1.93
N PRO A 59 14.97 -18.23 -0.67
CA PRO A 59 14.36 -17.60 0.49
C PRO A 59 14.29 -16.07 0.43
N HIS A 60 15.14 -15.43 -0.39
CA HIS A 60 15.12 -13.98 -0.57
C HIS A 60 13.85 -13.51 -1.32
N LEU A 61 13.27 -14.36 -2.19
CA LEU A 61 11.98 -14.08 -2.82
C LEU A 61 10.87 -14.01 -1.78
N LEU A 62 10.83 -14.97 -0.85
CA LEU A 62 9.81 -15.01 0.20
C LEU A 62 9.91 -13.79 1.12
N THR A 63 11.13 -13.45 1.52
CA THR A 63 11.38 -12.26 2.37
C THR A 63 10.95 -10.98 1.66
N SER A 64 11.31 -10.82 0.38
CA SER A 64 10.95 -9.62 -0.39
C SER A 64 9.44 -9.51 -0.61
N LEU A 65 8.74 -10.62 -0.82
CA LEU A 65 7.29 -10.67 -0.91
C LEU A 65 6.63 -10.25 0.42
N LEU A 66 7.11 -10.79 1.54
CA LEU A 66 6.58 -10.46 2.87
C LEU A 66 6.74 -8.96 3.17
N ASP A 67 7.91 -8.40 2.89
CA ASP A 67 8.18 -6.97 3.04
C ASP A 67 7.24 -6.12 2.17
N ALA A 68 6.97 -6.55 0.94
CA ALA A 68 6.02 -5.89 0.05
C ALA A 68 4.60 -5.89 0.60
N LEU A 69 4.10 -7.05 1.04
CA LEU A 69 2.75 -7.17 1.57
C LEU A 69 2.58 -6.37 2.88
N MET A 70 3.55 -6.44 3.79
CA MET A 70 3.49 -5.69 5.06
C MET A 70 3.51 -4.18 4.84
N LYS A 71 4.41 -3.66 3.99
CA LYS A 71 4.50 -2.22 3.73
C LYS A 71 3.27 -1.69 2.99
N CYS A 72 2.72 -2.45 2.04
CA CYS A 72 1.45 -2.11 1.40
C CYS A 72 0.31 -2.05 2.41
N ALA A 73 0.18 -3.03 3.30
CA ALA A 73 -0.84 -3.04 4.35
C ALA A 73 -0.71 -1.83 5.29
N GLN A 74 0.52 -1.53 5.73
CA GLN A 74 0.80 -0.37 6.58
C GLN A 74 0.44 0.95 5.90
N LEU A 75 0.76 1.13 4.62
CA LEU A 75 0.45 2.35 3.87
C LEU A 75 -1.07 2.51 3.65
N LEU A 76 -1.78 1.43 3.37
CA LEU A 76 -3.24 1.44 3.28
C LEU A 76 -3.88 1.81 4.62
N PHE A 77 -3.38 1.27 5.73
CA PHE A 77 -3.86 1.61 7.08
C PHE A 77 -3.58 3.08 7.46
N ASN A 78 -2.41 3.61 7.11
CA ASN A 78 -2.08 5.01 7.35
C ASN A 78 -2.97 5.94 6.52
N ARG A 79 -3.24 5.60 5.26
CA ARG A 79 -4.15 6.36 4.38
C ARG A 79 -5.58 6.35 4.91
N SER A 80 -6.09 5.21 5.38
CA SER A 80 -7.44 5.15 5.96
C SER A 80 -7.54 5.99 7.24
N THR A 81 -6.55 5.89 8.12
CA THR A 81 -6.48 6.69 9.36
C THR A 81 -6.45 8.19 9.05
N SER A 82 -5.61 8.62 8.11
CA SER A 82 -5.55 10.02 7.66
C SER A 82 -6.89 10.49 7.09
N LYS A 83 -7.56 9.67 6.26
CA LYS A 83 -8.86 10.02 5.68
C LYS A 83 -9.94 10.17 6.77
N ILE A 84 -9.95 9.28 7.76
CA ILE A 84 -10.85 9.35 8.90
C ILE A 84 -10.62 10.66 9.67
N LEU A 85 -9.36 11.00 9.97
CA LEU A 85 -9.01 12.27 10.63
C LEU A 85 -9.50 13.49 9.85
N SER A 86 -9.32 13.52 8.52
CA SER A 86 -9.81 14.63 7.69
C SER A 86 -11.33 14.75 7.67
N ILE A 87 -12.08 13.64 7.72
CA ILE A 87 -13.54 13.65 7.85
C ILE A 87 -13.93 14.26 9.19
N TYR A 88 -13.32 13.80 10.29
CA TYR A 88 -13.57 14.34 11.62
C TYR A 88 -13.28 15.85 11.68
N GLU A 89 -12.17 16.31 11.11
CA GLU A 89 -11.82 17.73 11.02
C GLU A 89 -12.89 18.54 10.26
N ALA A 90 -13.31 18.06 9.09
CA ALA A 90 -14.33 18.73 8.30
C ALA A 90 -15.68 18.82 9.04
N THR A 91 -16.11 17.73 9.68
CA THR A 91 -17.36 17.69 10.46
C THR A 91 -17.30 18.57 11.70
N MET A 92 -16.16 18.61 12.42
CA MET A 92 -15.98 19.52 13.55
C MET A 92 -16.02 20.99 13.12
N ASN A 93 -15.41 21.32 11.97
CA ASN A 93 -15.46 22.66 11.39
C ASN A 93 -16.88 23.07 11.01
N GLU A 94 -17.68 22.15 10.48
CA GLU A 94 -19.10 22.38 10.16
C GLU A 94 -19.93 22.64 11.43
N TYR A 95 -19.84 21.78 12.45
CA TYR A 95 -20.56 21.98 13.71
C TYR A 95 -20.15 23.24 14.47
N SER A 96 -18.89 23.67 14.32
CA SER A 96 -18.40 24.92 14.90
C SER A 96 -19.02 26.15 14.21
N LYS A 97 -19.24 26.10 12.89
CA LYS A 97 -19.96 27.16 12.15
C LYS A 97 -21.44 27.22 12.57
N ASP A 98 -22.04 26.07 12.81
CA ASP A 98 -23.43 25.95 13.29
C ASP A 98 -23.59 26.29 14.79
N LYS A 99 -22.52 26.72 15.48
CA LYS A 99 -22.47 27.04 16.92
C LYS A 99 -23.03 25.91 17.80
N ASN A 100 -22.72 24.66 17.44
CA ASN A 100 -23.17 23.48 18.18
C ASN A 100 -21.99 22.81 18.93
N PRO A 101 -21.52 23.39 20.06
CA PRO A 101 -20.33 22.91 20.76
C PRO A 101 -20.50 21.50 21.32
N SER A 102 -21.73 21.11 21.70
CA SER A 102 -22.04 19.79 22.22
C SER A 102 -21.77 18.68 21.20
N LYS A 103 -22.12 18.91 19.92
CA LYS A 103 -21.83 17.96 18.83
C LYS A 103 -20.34 17.89 18.52
N THR A 104 -19.64 19.03 18.49
CA THR A 104 -18.17 19.06 18.31
C THR A 104 -17.46 18.28 19.42
N LEU A 105 -17.82 18.51 20.68
CA LEU A 105 -17.26 17.78 21.83
C LEU A 105 -17.55 16.28 21.77
N ASN A 106 -18.79 15.89 21.46
CA ASN A 106 -19.15 14.47 21.33
C ASN A 106 -18.33 13.80 20.22
N LEU A 107 -18.20 14.46 19.05
CA LEU A 107 -17.44 13.93 17.94
C LEU A 107 -15.94 13.78 18.28
N PHE A 108 -15.36 14.74 19.00
CA PHE A 108 -13.98 14.63 19.51
C PHE A 108 -13.80 13.40 20.43
N TYR A 109 -14.75 13.13 21.33
CA TYR A 109 -14.69 11.97 22.21
C TYR A 109 -14.82 10.62 21.48
N GLN A 110 -15.39 10.61 20.27
CA GLN A 110 -15.51 9.42 19.42
C GLN A 110 -14.21 9.09 18.66
N MET A 111 -13.23 10.01 18.61
CA MET A 111 -11.95 9.80 17.93
C MET A 111 -10.96 8.90 18.70
N LYS A 112 -11.42 8.17 19.72
CA LYS A 112 -10.60 7.31 20.59
C LYS A 112 -10.13 6.03 19.90
#